data_AF-A0A518DSS4-F1
#
_entry.id   AF-A0A518DSS4-F1
#
_cell.length_a   1.000
_cell.length_b   1.000
_cell.length_c   1.000
_cell.angle_alpha   90.00
_cell.angle_beta   90.00
_cell.angle_gamma   90.00
#
_symmetry.space_group_name_H-M   'P 1'
#
loop_
_entity.id
_entity.type
_entity.pdbx_description
1 polymer ?
#
loop_
_entity_poly.entity_id
_entity_poly.type
_entity_poly.pdbx_seq_one_letter_code
_entity_poly.pdbx_strand_id
1 'polypeptide(L)'
;MQVRSLFVLTVTLTLGILASAAQAADSIILRPDFRKITDRTVTSFDPDGVKLDDGTVLAWDKIQKATLGPPRQASFDELLNKLEKPLGRLDVGLKAGDYQGLLESAEELYPIYQERNSRTAYLVFQSLMWGRLAHGQRAQAVAPYLRCYNYLMLHPDEKNLLPGRRTLQFDPKTGLCSDLPPVWFSAEEAKAALPEVVAAVQQMKANRPDGVYLYYASLLTSAGDAAQADRFLKAVRGPFPISLQLRTIVQAQAEAISGKRGVSLGALEGSVDSMLPETRPLGLYWLGIAKLSSDDPKIQRQGVLQLLYLPALYGEQYPELAAASLYAGMTTLAEMKDLNSSLALRREIQKTYPQTWHAQQLKRDAAKPDAP
;
A
#
# COMPACT_ATOMS: atom_id res chain seq x y z
N MET A 1 15.01 -94.83 -33.90
CA MET A 1 15.88 -93.93 -33.14
C MET A 1 15.26 -92.55 -33.17
N GLN A 2 14.54 -92.14 -32.12
CA GLN A 2 14.15 -90.74 -31.92
C GLN A 2 13.86 -90.53 -30.43
N VAL A 3 14.53 -89.52 -29.89
CA VAL A 3 14.75 -89.27 -28.47
C VAL A 3 13.56 -88.54 -27.86
N ARG A 4 13.11 -89.00 -26.68
CA ARG A 4 12.16 -88.30 -25.81
C ARG A 4 12.91 -87.21 -25.03
N SER A 5 12.48 -85.96 -25.17
CA SER A 5 12.91 -84.85 -24.28
C SER A 5 11.75 -84.45 -23.38
N LEU A 6 11.90 -84.73 -22.08
CA LEU A 6 11.06 -84.21 -21.01
C LEU A 6 11.43 -82.73 -20.76
N PHE A 7 10.47 -81.83 -20.90
CA PHE A 7 10.56 -80.46 -20.39
C PHE A 7 9.99 -80.43 -18.97
N VAL A 8 10.83 -80.09 -17.99
CA VAL A 8 10.44 -79.83 -16.60
C VAL A 8 10.16 -78.33 -16.46
N LEU A 9 8.90 -77.99 -16.18
CA LEU A 9 8.43 -76.63 -15.96
C LEU A 9 8.60 -76.29 -14.47
N THR A 10 9.59 -75.46 -14.12
CA THR A 10 9.81 -74.99 -12.74
C THR A 10 9.10 -73.65 -12.57
N VAL A 11 7.96 -73.65 -11.88
CA VAL A 11 7.19 -72.43 -11.53
C VAL A 11 7.72 -71.90 -10.20
N THR A 12 8.54 -70.86 -10.25
CA THR A 12 9.06 -70.17 -9.06
C THR A 12 8.05 -69.11 -8.63
N LEU A 13 7.21 -69.44 -7.64
CA LEU A 13 6.24 -68.54 -7.03
C LEU A 13 7.00 -67.48 -6.19
N THR A 14 7.23 -66.30 -6.75
CA THR A 14 7.81 -65.15 -6.05
C THR A 14 6.71 -64.50 -5.21
N LEU A 15 6.72 -64.77 -3.91
CA LEU A 15 5.89 -64.09 -2.92
C LEU A 15 6.40 -62.64 -2.79
N GLY A 16 5.86 -61.74 -3.61
CA GLY A 16 6.10 -60.31 -3.50
C GLY A 16 5.44 -59.76 -2.24
N ILE A 17 6.21 -59.62 -1.16
CA ILE A 17 5.81 -58.82 0.01
C ILE A 17 5.75 -57.36 -0.48
N LEU A 18 4.56 -56.92 -0.87
CA LEU A 18 4.24 -55.51 -0.98
C LEU A 18 4.31 -54.94 0.44
N ALA A 19 5.50 -54.52 0.85
CA ALA A 19 5.65 -53.64 1.99
C ALA A 19 4.94 -52.33 1.61
N SER A 20 3.66 -52.23 1.98
CA SER A 20 2.98 -50.95 2.07
C SER A 20 3.79 -50.14 3.06
N ALA A 21 4.70 -49.29 2.53
CA ALA A 21 5.36 -48.29 3.34
C ALA A 21 4.25 -47.51 4.02
N ALA A 22 4.09 -47.72 5.34
CA ALA A 22 3.18 -46.95 6.15
C ALA A 22 3.65 -45.50 6.01
N GLN A 23 2.98 -44.76 5.12
CA GLN A 23 3.22 -43.35 4.91
C GLN A 23 2.94 -42.72 6.26
N ALA A 24 4.00 -42.32 6.97
CA ALA A 24 3.88 -41.71 8.28
C ALA A 24 2.91 -40.54 8.13
N ALA A 25 1.79 -40.59 8.86
CA ALA A 25 0.76 -39.57 8.77
C ALA A 25 1.37 -38.20 9.07
N ASP A 26 1.08 -37.22 8.22
CA ASP A 26 1.54 -35.85 8.43
C ASP A 26 0.98 -35.34 9.77
N SER A 27 1.79 -34.57 10.52
CA SER A 27 1.40 -34.01 11.82
C SER A 27 1.70 -32.53 11.85
N ILE A 28 0.71 -31.68 12.09
CA ILE A 28 0.86 -30.23 12.16
C ILE A 28 0.46 -29.74 13.55
N ILE A 29 1.27 -28.89 14.17
CA ILE A 29 0.99 -28.25 15.46
C ILE A 29 0.70 -26.77 15.18
N LEU A 30 -0.47 -26.31 15.60
CA LEU A 30 -0.93 -24.94 15.39
C LEU A 30 -0.61 -24.00 16.56
N ARG A 31 -0.58 -22.71 16.27
CA ARG A 31 -0.58 -21.61 17.25
C ARG A 31 -1.98 -20.98 17.34
N PRO A 32 -2.35 -20.36 18.48
CA PRO A 32 -1.61 -20.30 19.76
C PRO A 32 -1.94 -21.47 20.71
N ASP A 33 -2.89 -22.33 20.34
CA ASP A 33 -3.51 -23.32 21.22
C ASP A 33 -2.82 -24.69 21.22
N PHE A 34 -1.72 -24.85 20.48
CA PHE A 34 -1.00 -26.11 20.32
C PHE A 34 -1.86 -27.26 19.77
N ARG A 35 -2.96 -26.93 19.07
CA ARG A 35 -3.85 -27.93 18.49
C ARG A 35 -3.07 -28.74 17.46
N LYS A 36 -3.10 -30.06 17.62
CA LYS A 36 -2.44 -31.00 16.72
C LYS A 36 -3.43 -31.50 15.67
N ILE A 37 -3.07 -31.39 14.40
CA ILE A 37 -3.77 -32.00 13.27
C ILE A 37 -2.98 -33.24 12.87
N THR A 38 -3.59 -34.43 12.97
CA THR A 38 -2.97 -35.72 12.59
C THR A 38 -3.85 -36.56 11.66
N ASP A 39 -5.08 -36.12 11.44
CA ASP A 39 -6.11 -36.77 10.62
C ASP A 39 -6.18 -36.17 9.20
N ARG A 40 -5.20 -35.34 8.83
CA ARG A 40 -5.13 -34.64 7.55
C ARG A 40 -3.75 -34.78 6.92
N THR A 41 -3.72 -34.85 5.59
CA THR A 41 -2.48 -34.89 4.81
C THR A 41 -2.21 -33.53 4.18
N VAL A 42 -0.95 -33.07 4.22
CA VAL A 42 -0.53 -31.88 3.45
C VAL A 42 -0.49 -32.27 1.98
N THR A 43 -1.24 -31.59 1.13
CA THR A 43 -1.25 -31.84 -0.32
C THR A 43 -0.22 -30.98 -1.04
N SER A 44 -0.07 -29.72 -0.64
CA SER A 44 0.93 -28.80 -1.18
C SER A 44 1.25 -27.69 -0.18
N PHE A 45 2.38 -27.03 -0.35
CA PHE A 45 2.70 -25.80 0.39
C PHE A 45 3.55 -24.87 -0.47
N ASP A 46 3.35 -23.57 -0.28
CA ASP A 46 4.07 -22.49 -0.95
C ASP A 46 4.05 -21.24 -0.05
N PRO A 47 4.58 -20.08 -0.46
CA PRO A 47 4.52 -18.87 0.35
C PRO A 47 3.11 -18.44 0.80
N ASP A 48 2.04 -18.82 0.11
CA ASP A 48 0.68 -18.42 0.47
C ASP A 48 0.12 -19.25 1.65
N GLY A 49 0.60 -20.48 1.81
CA GLY A 49 0.28 -21.31 2.97
C GLY A 49 0.48 -22.80 2.72
N VAL A 50 -0.07 -23.59 3.65
CA VAL A 50 -0.03 -25.05 3.64
C VAL A 50 -1.43 -25.58 3.36
N LYS A 51 -1.61 -26.26 2.22
CA LYS A 51 -2.88 -26.82 1.78
C LYS A 51 -3.05 -28.26 2.28
N LEU A 52 -4.20 -28.55 2.86
CA LEU A 52 -4.59 -29.88 3.33
C LEU A 52 -5.44 -30.61 2.28
N ASP A 53 -5.67 -31.90 2.50
CA ASP A 53 -6.49 -32.78 1.64
C ASP A 53 -7.98 -32.39 1.60
N ASP A 54 -8.49 -31.76 2.64
CA ASP A 54 -9.84 -31.20 2.69
C ASP A 54 -9.99 -29.82 2.02
N GLY A 55 -8.90 -29.30 1.44
CA GLY A 55 -8.86 -28.00 0.78
C GLY A 55 -8.60 -26.82 1.70
N THR A 56 -8.53 -27.02 3.02
CA THR A 56 -8.15 -25.98 3.98
C THR A 56 -6.74 -25.47 3.70
N VAL A 57 -6.55 -24.15 3.80
CA VAL A 57 -5.24 -23.51 3.70
C VAL A 57 -4.87 -22.92 5.06
N LEU A 58 -3.76 -23.38 5.62
CA LEU A 58 -3.18 -22.87 6.86
C LEU A 58 -2.13 -21.81 6.54
N ALA A 59 -2.28 -20.62 7.11
CA ALA A 59 -1.26 -19.58 7.02
C ALA A 59 -0.03 -19.94 7.86
N TRP A 60 1.17 -19.54 7.39
CA TRP A 60 2.44 -19.89 8.04
C TRP A 60 2.56 -19.37 9.48
N ASP A 61 1.98 -18.21 9.79
CA ASP A 61 1.98 -17.64 11.15
C ASP A 61 1.12 -18.44 12.15
N LYS A 62 0.28 -19.35 11.66
CA LYS A 62 -0.55 -20.24 12.48
C LYS A 62 0.08 -21.60 12.72
N ILE A 63 1.21 -21.91 12.08
CA ILE A 63 1.89 -23.20 12.22
C ILE A 63 3.08 -23.01 13.13
N GLN A 64 3.17 -23.82 14.19
CA GLN A 64 4.35 -23.85 15.05
C GLN A 64 5.39 -24.85 14.54
N LYS A 65 4.92 -26.01 14.09
CA LYS A 65 5.76 -27.12 13.63
C LYS A 65 4.93 -28.05 12.76
N ALA A 66 5.55 -28.69 11.76
CA ALA A 66 4.97 -29.85 11.11
C ALA A 66 6.00 -30.98 10.97
N THR A 67 5.50 -32.20 10.84
CA THR A 67 6.26 -33.39 10.48
C THR A 67 5.59 -34.01 9.28
N LEU A 68 6.27 -33.98 8.14
CA LEU A 68 5.84 -34.47 6.85
C LEU A 68 6.72 -35.63 6.40
N GLY A 69 6.14 -36.53 5.60
CA GLY A 69 6.92 -37.58 4.93
C GLY A 69 8.03 -37.02 4.02
N PRO A 70 9.22 -37.63 3.97
CA PRO A 70 10.24 -37.32 2.97
C PRO A 70 9.68 -37.46 1.55
N PRO A 71 10.13 -36.63 0.58
CA PRO A 71 11.24 -35.66 0.68
C PRO A 71 10.83 -34.25 1.13
N ARG A 72 9.57 -34.03 1.53
CA ARG A 72 8.98 -32.69 1.64
C ARG A 72 9.41 -31.88 2.87
N GLN A 73 9.90 -32.55 3.92
CA GLN A 73 10.21 -31.93 5.21
C GLN A 73 11.20 -30.75 5.11
N ALA A 74 12.29 -30.92 4.35
CA ALA A 74 13.35 -29.90 4.27
C ALA A 74 12.84 -28.58 3.67
N SER A 75 12.10 -28.65 2.56
CA SER A 75 11.50 -27.45 1.92
C SER A 75 10.41 -26.82 2.77
N PHE A 76 9.68 -27.63 3.54
CA PHE A 76 8.68 -27.13 4.49
C PHE A 76 9.35 -26.32 5.62
N ASP A 77 10.40 -26.87 6.24
CA ASP A 77 11.11 -26.21 7.34
C ASP A 77 11.79 -24.93 6.88
N GLU A 78 12.32 -24.89 5.66
CA GLU A 78 12.88 -23.69 5.05
C GLU A 78 11.83 -22.56 4.97
N LEU A 79 10.64 -22.85 4.44
CA LEU A 79 9.56 -21.87 4.33
C LEU A 79 9.03 -21.45 5.70
N LEU A 80 8.86 -22.40 6.63
CA LEU A 80 8.41 -22.10 7.99
C LEU A 80 9.37 -21.13 8.68
N ASN A 81 10.67 -21.44 8.67
CA ASN A 81 11.69 -20.60 9.30
C ASN A 81 11.76 -19.20 8.68
N LYS A 82 11.57 -19.12 7.36
CA LYS A 82 11.62 -17.85 6.63
C LYS A 82 10.39 -16.97 6.85
N LEU A 83 9.19 -17.55 6.88
CA LEU A 83 7.94 -16.80 6.79
C LEU A 83 7.21 -16.63 8.13
N GLU A 84 7.33 -17.59 9.05
CA GLU A 84 6.52 -17.63 10.28
C GLU A 84 6.66 -16.36 11.12
N LYS A 85 7.90 -15.99 11.46
CA LYS A 85 8.19 -14.86 12.35
C LYS A 85 7.77 -13.51 11.76
N PRO A 86 8.17 -13.13 10.53
CA PRO A 86 7.75 -11.85 9.97
C PRO A 86 6.23 -11.78 9.76
N LEU A 87 5.57 -12.84 9.27
CA LEU A 87 4.11 -12.85 9.14
C LEU A 87 3.39 -12.74 10.49
N GLY A 88 3.90 -13.41 11.52
CA GLY A 88 3.36 -13.30 12.87
C GLY A 88 3.46 -11.88 13.45
N ARG A 89 4.57 -11.16 13.17
CA ARG A 89 4.71 -9.74 13.55
C ARG A 89 3.69 -8.87 12.85
N LEU A 90 3.44 -9.09 11.56
CA LEU A 90 2.42 -8.35 10.80
C LEU A 90 1.02 -8.57 11.38
N ASP A 91 0.61 -9.82 11.62
CA ASP A 91 -0.71 -10.14 12.19
C ASP A 91 -0.92 -9.47 13.56
N VAL A 92 0.08 -9.54 14.45
CA VAL A 92 0.03 -8.89 15.77
C VAL A 92 0.00 -7.36 15.65
N GLY A 93 0.87 -6.78 14.83
CA GLY A 93 0.97 -5.32 14.65
C GLY A 93 -0.34 -4.73 14.11
N LEU A 94 -0.96 -5.37 13.12
CA LEU A 94 -2.26 -4.96 12.58
C LEU A 94 -3.39 -5.03 13.61
N LYS A 95 -3.39 -6.05 14.47
CA LYS A 95 -4.38 -6.20 15.55
C LYS A 95 -4.17 -5.17 16.66
N ALA A 96 -2.92 -4.84 16.96
CA ALA A 96 -2.54 -3.83 17.95
C ALA A 96 -2.72 -2.39 17.44
N GLY A 97 -2.72 -2.19 16.11
CA GLY A 97 -2.70 -0.86 15.50
C GLY A 97 -1.30 -0.21 15.51
N ASP A 98 -0.24 -1.00 15.72
CA ASP A 98 1.14 -0.53 15.66
C ASP A 98 1.61 -0.48 14.20
N TYR A 99 1.17 0.54 13.47
CA TYR A 99 1.51 0.68 12.05
C TYR A 99 2.98 1.02 11.82
N GLN A 100 3.65 1.67 12.78
CA GLN A 100 5.09 1.95 12.67
C GLN A 100 5.90 0.65 12.75
N GLY A 101 5.54 -0.28 13.64
CA GLY A 101 6.21 -1.57 13.75
C GLY A 101 6.06 -2.51 12.55
N LEU A 102 5.20 -2.20 11.57
CA LEU A 102 4.94 -3.07 10.42
C LEU A 102 5.98 -2.99 9.31
N LEU A 103 6.61 -1.83 9.13
CA LEU A 103 7.31 -1.50 7.88
C LEU A 103 8.44 -2.49 7.56
N GLU A 104 9.31 -2.78 8.54
CA GLU A 104 10.48 -3.65 8.34
C GLU A 104 10.10 -5.05 7.87
N SER A 105 9.19 -5.73 8.58
CA SER A 105 8.75 -7.08 8.20
C SER A 105 7.91 -7.10 6.93
N ALA A 106 7.18 -6.01 6.62
CA ALA A 106 6.42 -5.91 5.39
C ALA A 106 7.32 -5.74 4.17
N GLU A 107 8.36 -4.89 4.24
CA GLU A 107 9.37 -4.71 3.18
C GLU A 107 10.16 -6.00 2.93
N GLU A 108 10.52 -6.73 3.99
CA GLU A 108 11.20 -8.04 3.86
C GLU A 108 10.36 -9.05 3.05
N LEU A 109 9.05 -9.10 3.30
CA LEU A 109 8.15 -10.06 2.68
C LEU A 109 7.64 -9.62 1.30
N TYR A 110 7.56 -8.31 1.03
CA TYR A 110 6.91 -7.79 -0.16
C TYR A 110 7.45 -8.35 -1.50
N PRO A 111 8.78 -8.51 -1.72
CA PRO A 111 9.30 -9.11 -2.94
C PRO A 111 8.80 -10.54 -3.20
N ILE A 112 8.47 -11.29 -2.14
CA ILE A 112 7.94 -12.66 -2.22
C ILE A 112 6.47 -12.66 -2.66
N TYR A 113 5.70 -11.66 -2.20
CA TYR A 113 4.25 -11.63 -2.36
C TYR A 113 3.74 -10.72 -3.48
N GLN A 114 4.55 -9.80 -4.02
CA GLN A 114 4.10 -8.77 -4.97
C GLN A 114 3.44 -9.29 -6.26
N GLU A 115 3.60 -10.56 -6.63
CA GLU A 115 2.91 -11.16 -7.80
C GLU A 115 1.79 -12.11 -7.39
N ARG A 116 1.52 -12.26 -6.10
CA ARG A 116 0.58 -13.22 -5.52
C ARG A 116 -0.75 -12.53 -5.20
N ASN A 117 -1.82 -13.32 -5.21
CA ASN A 117 -3.19 -12.85 -4.96
C ASN A 117 -3.88 -13.73 -3.91
N SER A 118 -3.21 -13.92 -2.77
CA SER A 118 -3.67 -14.71 -1.63
C SER A 118 -3.99 -13.83 -0.43
N ARG A 119 -4.68 -14.39 0.56
CA ARG A 119 -4.92 -13.74 1.85
C ARG A 119 -3.61 -13.32 2.54
N THR A 120 -2.58 -14.15 2.45
CA THR A 120 -1.25 -13.86 3.02
C THR A 120 -0.60 -12.70 2.26
N ALA A 121 -0.71 -12.65 0.94
CA ALA A 121 -0.26 -11.50 0.15
C ALA A 121 -1.00 -10.21 0.56
N TYR A 122 -2.33 -10.29 0.75
CA TYR A 122 -3.12 -9.15 1.24
C TYR A 122 -2.63 -8.64 2.60
N LEU A 123 -2.35 -9.53 3.56
CA LEU A 123 -1.77 -9.17 4.87
C LEU A 123 -0.47 -8.35 4.70
N VAL A 124 0.42 -8.81 3.82
CA VAL A 124 1.69 -8.12 3.53
C VAL A 124 1.45 -6.77 2.88
N PHE A 125 0.60 -6.69 1.85
CA PHE A 125 0.30 -5.43 1.16
C PHE A 125 -0.35 -4.39 2.07
N GLN A 126 -1.30 -4.82 2.89
CA GLN A 126 -1.99 -3.94 3.83
C GLN A 126 -1.03 -3.41 4.91
N SER A 127 -0.19 -4.31 5.44
CA SER A 127 0.85 -3.94 6.40
C SER A 127 1.85 -2.96 5.81
N LEU A 128 2.27 -3.20 4.56
CA LEU A 128 3.19 -2.33 3.84
C LEU A 128 2.58 -0.96 3.57
N MET A 129 1.32 -0.91 3.10
CA MET A 129 0.60 0.34 2.86
C MET A 129 0.56 1.20 4.13
N TRP A 130 0.09 0.63 5.25
CA TRP A 130 -0.04 1.39 6.49
C TRP A 130 1.31 1.68 7.15
N GLY A 131 2.29 0.78 7.03
CA GLY A 131 3.66 1.01 7.48
C GLY A 131 4.31 2.19 6.74
N ARG A 132 4.21 2.21 5.40
CA ARG A 132 4.70 3.32 4.57
C ARG A 132 3.98 4.63 4.92
N LEU A 133 2.65 4.60 5.12
CA LEU A 133 1.90 5.79 5.54
C LEU A 133 2.33 6.31 6.92
N ALA A 134 2.55 5.43 7.90
CA ALA A 134 3.00 5.80 9.24
C ALA A 134 4.43 6.38 9.27
N HIS A 135 5.23 6.11 8.23
CA HIS A 135 6.56 6.68 8.00
C HIS A 135 6.55 7.84 6.99
N GLY A 136 5.39 8.38 6.64
CA GLY A 136 5.27 9.49 5.68
C GLY A 136 5.58 9.10 4.23
N GLN A 137 5.87 7.84 3.90
CA GLN A 137 6.21 7.33 2.56
C GLN A 137 4.96 7.17 1.67
N ARG A 138 4.17 8.24 1.55
CA ARG A 138 2.82 8.22 0.94
C ARG A 138 2.82 7.75 -0.52
N ALA A 139 3.76 8.23 -1.32
CA ALA A 139 3.86 7.86 -2.74
C ALA A 139 4.10 6.35 -2.91
N GLN A 140 4.97 5.77 -2.08
CA GLN A 140 5.30 4.35 -2.10
C GLN A 140 4.14 3.48 -1.57
N ALA A 141 3.22 4.03 -0.77
CA ALA A 141 2.05 3.30 -0.29
C ALA A 141 1.00 3.01 -1.39
N VAL A 142 1.09 3.68 -2.55
CA VAL A 142 0.13 3.54 -3.65
C VAL A 142 0.15 2.13 -4.25
N ALA A 143 1.32 1.55 -4.54
CA ALA A 143 1.38 0.23 -5.15
C ALA A 143 0.79 -0.87 -4.23
N PRO A 144 1.17 -0.98 -2.94
CA PRO A 144 0.53 -1.91 -2.01
C PRO A 144 -0.99 -1.67 -1.87
N TYR A 145 -1.43 -0.42 -1.83
CA TYR A 145 -2.86 -0.09 -1.85
C TYR A 145 -3.58 -0.67 -3.07
N LEU A 146 -3.05 -0.46 -4.28
CA LEU A 146 -3.67 -0.97 -5.52
C LEU A 146 -3.75 -2.50 -5.53
N ARG A 147 -2.76 -3.18 -4.93
CA ARG A 147 -2.77 -4.63 -4.76
C ARG A 147 -3.84 -5.09 -3.76
N CYS A 148 -3.97 -4.41 -2.63
CA CYS A 148 -5.07 -4.63 -1.67
C CYS A 148 -6.43 -4.44 -2.35
N TYR A 149 -6.61 -3.36 -3.11
CA TYR A 149 -7.83 -3.09 -3.85
C TYR A 149 -8.14 -4.23 -4.84
N ASN A 150 -7.16 -4.64 -5.65
CA ASN A 150 -7.34 -5.73 -6.62
C ASN A 150 -7.74 -7.04 -5.93
N TYR A 151 -7.11 -7.38 -4.80
CA TYR A 151 -7.46 -8.56 -4.01
C TYR A 151 -8.93 -8.52 -3.57
N LEU A 152 -9.39 -7.40 -3.02
CA LEU A 152 -10.76 -7.26 -2.50
C LEU A 152 -11.82 -7.25 -3.59
N MET A 153 -11.47 -6.77 -4.79
CA MET A 153 -12.36 -6.87 -5.95
C MET A 153 -12.48 -8.29 -6.48
N LEU A 154 -11.46 -9.12 -6.30
CA LEU A 154 -11.47 -10.53 -6.69
C LEU A 154 -12.08 -11.45 -5.63
N HIS A 155 -12.09 -11.03 -4.36
CA HIS A 155 -12.56 -11.81 -3.21
C HIS A 155 -13.49 -10.98 -2.30
N PRO A 156 -14.67 -10.56 -2.81
CA PRO A 156 -15.58 -9.67 -2.06
C PRO A 156 -16.06 -10.27 -0.74
N ASP A 157 -16.23 -11.60 -0.68
CA ASP A 157 -16.72 -12.32 0.50
C ASP A 157 -15.69 -12.41 1.63
N GLU A 158 -14.41 -12.16 1.33
CA GLU A 158 -13.34 -12.27 2.32
C GLU A 158 -13.13 -11.02 3.16
N LYS A 159 -13.82 -9.90 2.85
CA LYS A 159 -13.61 -8.61 3.51
C LYS A 159 -13.67 -8.67 5.04
N ASN A 160 -14.57 -9.47 5.59
CA ASN A 160 -14.79 -9.59 7.04
C ASN A 160 -13.82 -10.56 7.73
N LEU A 161 -13.04 -11.30 6.96
CA LEU A 161 -12.16 -12.35 7.45
C LEU A 161 -10.69 -11.91 7.44
N LEU A 162 -10.40 -10.64 7.13
CA LEU A 162 -9.05 -10.09 7.02
C LEU A 162 -8.50 -9.67 8.39
N PRO A 163 -7.17 -9.73 8.58
CA PRO A 163 -6.53 -9.37 9.83
C PRO A 163 -6.63 -7.86 10.14
N GLY A 164 -6.52 -7.52 11.42
CA GLY A 164 -6.50 -6.14 11.91
C GLY A 164 -7.84 -5.60 12.41
N ARG A 165 -7.78 -4.55 13.24
CA ARG A 165 -8.97 -3.84 13.74
C ARG A 165 -9.49 -2.79 12.77
N ARG A 166 -8.56 -2.16 12.05
CA ARG A 166 -8.87 -1.17 11.01
C ARG A 166 -9.11 -1.92 9.71
N THR A 167 -10.16 -1.54 9.01
CA THR A 167 -10.43 -2.02 7.66
C THR A 167 -10.06 -0.95 6.63
N LEU A 168 -9.56 -1.37 5.46
CA LEU A 168 -9.25 -0.46 4.38
C LEU A 168 -10.54 0.25 3.93
N GLN A 169 -10.56 1.58 4.03
CA GLN A 169 -11.68 2.42 3.62
C GLN A 169 -11.48 2.88 2.17
N PHE A 170 -12.15 2.20 1.25
CA PHE A 170 -12.13 2.52 -0.18
C PHE A 170 -13.53 2.46 -0.77
N ASP A 171 -13.75 3.22 -1.84
CA ASP A 171 -14.96 3.11 -2.65
C ASP A 171 -14.76 2.07 -3.76
N PRO A 172 -15.51 0.94 -3.78
CA PRO A 172 -15.38 -0.08 -4.82
C PRO A 172 -15.69 0.40 -6.24
N LYS A 173 -16.44 1.50 -6.41
CA LYS A 173 -16.81 2.02 -7.73
C LYS A 173 -15.68 2.85 -8.34
N THR A 174 -15.11 3.74 -7.55
CA THR A 174 -14.03 4.63 -8.02
C THR A 174 -12.63 4.06 -7.75
N GLY A 175 -12.47 3.12 -6.83
CA GLY A 175 -11.15 2.64 -6.40
C GLY A 175 -10.33 3.70 -5.67
N LEU A 176 -10.98 4.73 -5.10
CA LEU A 176 -10.34 5.75 -4.28
C LEU A 176 -10.30 5.34 -2.82
N CYS A 177 -9.20 5.66 -2.14
CA CYS A 177 -9.03 5.41 -0.70
C CYS A 177 -9.01 6.72 0.08
N SER A 178 -9.81 6.78 1.13
CA SER A 178 -9.90 7.96 2.01
C SER A 178 -8.61 8.21 2.81
N ASP A 179 -7.89 7.14 3.18
CA ASP A 179 -6.63 7.20 3.91
C ASP A 179 -5.45 7.66 3.03
N LEU A 180 -5.62 7.60 1.71
CA LEU A 180 -4.58 7.89 0.72
C LEU A 180 -5.11 8.86 -0.34
N PRO A 181 -5.42 10.12 -0.01
CA PRO A 181 -5.77 11.12 -1.03
C PRO A 181 -4.59 11.31 -2.01
N PRO A 182 -4.86 11.54 -3.31
CA PRO A 182 -3.83 11.61 -4.35
C PRO A 182 -3.05 12.94 -4.32
N VAL A 183 -2.22 13.11 -3.29
CA VAL A 183 -1.36 14.29 -3.07
C VAL A 183 0.01 13.87 -2.55
N TRP A 184 1.06 14.33 -3.24
CA TRP A 184 2.44 13.92 -3.03
C TRP A 184 3.32 15.15 -2.83
N PHE A 185 4.22 15.08 -1.85
CA PHE A 185 4.96 16.25 -1.37
C PHE A 185 6.43 16.27 -1.81
N SER A 186 6.91 15.19 -2.41
CA SER A 186 8.27 15.07 -2.96
C SER A 186 8.21 14.53 -4.38
N ALA A 187 8.79 15.28 -5.33
CA ALA A 187 8.91 14.86 -6.72
C ALA A 187 9.80 13.62 -6.87
N GLU A 188 10.86 13.52 -6.05
CA GLU A 188 11.78 12.39 -6.03
C GLU A 188 11.09 11.12 -5.53
N GLU A 189 10.33 11.20 -4.43
CA GLU A 189 9.57 10.07 -3.90
C GLU A 189 8.46 9.64 -4.86
N ALA A 190 7.76 10.61 -5.48
CA ALA A 190 6.75 10.32 -6.50
C ALA A 190 7.36 9.56 -7.68
N LYS A 191 8.49 10.03 -8.20
CA LYS A 191 9.22 9.37 -9.29
C LYS A 191 9.70 7.96 -8.91
N ALA A 192 10.24 7.80 -7.70
CA ALA A 192 10.72 6.51 -7.20
C ALA A 192 9.60 5.47 -7.05
N ALA A 193 8.36 5.90 -6.75
CA ALA A 193 7.21 5.00 -6.61
C ALA A 193 6.62 4.53 -7.95
N LEU A 194 6.84 5.27 -9.04
CA LEU A 194 6.20 5.00 -10.35
C LEU A 194 6.41 3.56 -10.87
N PRO A 195 7.62 2.96 -10.85
CA PRO A 195 7.83 1.62 -11.39
C PRO A 195 6.95 0.56 -10.70
N GLU A 196 6.86 0.59 -9.37
CA GLU A 196 6.02 -0.33 -8.61
C GLU A 196 4.53 -0.12 -8.88
N VAL A 197 4.10 1.15 -9.01
CA VAL A 197 2.70 1.47 -9.32
C VAL A 197 2.34 0.96 -10.71
N VAL A 198 3.21 1.13 -11.70
CA VAL A 198 3.01 0.58 -13.05
C VAL A 198 2.86 -0.93 -13.01
N ALA A 199 3.75 -1.62 -12.28
CA ALA A 199 3.67 -3.08 -12.13
C ALA A 199 2.35 -3.51 -11.47
N ALA A 200 1.92 -2.84 -10.40
CA ALA A 200 0.65 -3.12 -9.74
C ALA A 200 -0.55 -2.91 -10.67
N VAL A 201 -0.56 -1.82 -11.45
CA VAL A 201 -1.63 -1.51 -12.43
C VAL A 201 -1.68 -2.54 -13.57
N GLN A 202 -0.53 -3.00 -14.06
CA GLN A 202 -0.45 -4.01 -15.11
C GLN A 202 -1.06 -5.35 -14.70
N GLN A 203 -0.98 -5.70 -13.41
CA GLN A 203 -1.58 -6.93 -12.87
C GLN A 203 -3.11 -6.84 -12.67
N MET A 204 -3.69 -5.64 -12.75
CA MET A 204 -5.15 -5.48 -12.66
C MET A 204 -5.82 -5.88 -13.98
N LYS A 205 -6.94 -6.61 -13.88
CA LYS A 205 -7.79 -7.02 -15.02
C LYS A 205 -8.36 -5.81 -15.79
N ALA A 206 -8.94 -6.07 -16.97
CA ALA A 206 -9.31 -5.07 -17.99
C ALA A 206 -10.29 -3.93 -17.57
N ASN A 207 -10.88 -3.96 -16.37
CA ASN A 207 -11.79 -2.93 -15.87
C ASN A 207 -11.17 -2.17 -14.69
N ARG A 208 -10.19 -1.31 -14.97
CA ARG A 208 -9.57 -0.44 -13.95
C ARG A 208 -10.51 0.73 -13.65
N PRO A 209 -10.85 0.99 -12.37
CA PRO A 209 -11.68 2.13 -12.01
C PRO A 209 -10.90 3.45 -12.16
N ASP A 210 -11.64 4.57 -12.18
CA ASP A 210 -11.07 5.92 -12.35
C ASP A 210 -9.93 6.25 -11.37
N GLY A 211 -10.05 5.81 -10.11
CA GLY A 211 -9.09 6.05 -9.05
C GLY A 211 -7.69 5.53 -9.37
N VAL A 212 -7.57 4.41 -10.09
CA VAL A 212 -6.27 3.90 -10.54
C VAL A 212 -5.57 4.92 -11.45
N TYR A 213 -6.31 5.49 -12.39
CA TYR A 213 -5.78 6.50 -13.30
C TYR A 213 -5.46 7.81 -12.57
N LEU A 214 -6.27 8.19 -11.57
CA LEU A 214 -6.04 9.39 -10.75
C LEU A 214 -4.78 9.26 -9.87
N TYR A 215 -4.56 8.11 -9.23
CA TYR A 215 -3.33 7.85 -8.48
C TYR A 215 -2.10 7.93 -9.38
N TYR A 216 -2.16 7.26 -10.53
CA TYR A 216 -1.03 7.25 -11.46
C TYR A 216 -0.77 8.65 -12.05
N ALA A 217 -1.80 9.35 -12.53
CA ALA A 217 -1.66 10.69 -13.09
C ALA A 217 -1.15 11.71 -12.05
N SER A 218 -1.63 11.69 -10.82
CA SER A 218 -1.15 12.60 -9.77
C SER A 218 0.32 12.35 -9.42
N LEU A 219 0.77 11.07 -9.39
CA LEU A 219 2.18 10.73 -9.21
C LEU A 219 3.04 11.26 -10.36
N LEU A 220 2.60 11.06 -11.61
CA LEU A 220 3.28 11.57 -12.80
C LEU A 220 3.41 13.09 -12.78
N THR A 221 2.31 13.80 -12.47
CA THR A 221 2.33 15.26 -12.31
C THR A 221 3.34 15.69 -11.26
N SER A 222 3.38 15.02 -10.10
CA SER A 222 4.30 15.35 -9.01
C SER A 222 5.76 15.00 -9.35
N ALA A 223 5.98 13.96 -10.15
CA ALA A 223 7.29 13.58 -10.68
C ALA A 223 7.77 14.49 -11.84
N GLY A 224 6.96 15.45 -12.28
CA GLY A 224 7.28 16.40 -13.34
C GLY A 224 6.93 15.92 -14.76
N ASP A 225 6.24 14.80 -14.93
CA ASP A 225 5.78 14.29 -16.23
C ASP A 225 4.30 14.63 -16.50
N ALA A 226 4.02 15.93 -16.62
CA ALA A 226 2.67 16.43 -16.86
C ALA A 226 2.07 15.93 -18.20
N ALA A 227 2.91 15.71 -19.22
CA ALA A 227 2.47 15.24 -20.52
C ALA A 227 1.95 13.80 -20.46
N GLN A 228 2.64 12.91 -19.74
CA GLN A 228 2.15 11.55 -19.52
C GLN A 228 0.94 11.54 -18.58
N ALA A 229 0.92 12.40 -17.55
CA ALA A 229 -0.22 12.52 -16.64
C ALA A 229 -1.53 12.86 -17.39
N ASP A 230 -1.51 13.82 -18.31
CA ASP A 230 -2.69 14.22 -19.11
C ASP A 230 -3.27 13.05 -19.93
N ARG A 231 -2.40 12.18 -20.47
CA ARG A 231 -2.86 10.97 -21.19
C ARG A 231 -3.69 10.05 -20.30
N PHE A 232 -3.28 9.87 -19.05
CA PHE A 232 -4.02 9.05 -18.08
C PHE A 232 -5.28 9.74 -17.56
N LEU A 233 -5.27 11.07 -17.39
CA LEU A 233 -6.47 11.81 -16.99
C LEU A 233 -7.60 11.73 -18.03
N LYS A 234 -7.27 11.59 -19.32
CA LYS A 234 -8.25 11.33 -20.40
C LYS A 234 -8.93 9.95 -20.29
N ALA A 235 -8.36 9.02 -19.54
CA ALA A 235 -8.96 7.72 -19.27
C ALA A 235 -9.99 7.76 -18.12
N VAL A 236 -10.00 8.83 -17.31
CA VAL A 236 -11.02 9.05 -16.27
C VAL A 236 -12.33 9.45 -16.93
N ARG A 237 -13.26 8.50 -17.01
CA ARG A 237 -14.52 8.61 -17.77
C ARG A 237 -15.77 8.34 -16.93
N GLY A 238 -15.62 7.84 -15.70
CA GLY A 238 -16.75 7.53 -14.85
C GLY A 238 -17.60 8.78 -14.53
N PRO A 239 -18.91 8.61 -14.32
CA PRO A 239 -19.83 9.71 -13.99
C PRO A 239 -19.72 10.15 -12.52
N PHE A 240 -18.71 9.68 -11.78
CA PHE A 240 -18.59 9.89 -10.35
C PHE A 240 -18.08 11.31 -10.06
N PRO A 241 -18.84 12.16 -9.33
CA PRO A 241 -18.44 13.53 -9.08
C PRO A 241 -17.06 13.66 -8.43
N ILE A 242 -16.72 12.75 -7.50
CA ILE A 242 -15.41 12.69 -6.86
C ILE A 242 -14.26 12.49 -7.86
N SER A 243 -14.43 11.60 -8.85
CA SER A 243 -13.42 11.36 -9.90
C SER A 243 -13.22 12.60 -10.77
N LEU A 244 -14.30 13.29 -11.14
CA LEU A 244 -14.25 14.48 -11.99
C LEU A 244 -13.61 15.68 -11.26
N GLN A 245 -13.92 15.85 -9.97
CA GLN A 245 -13.31 16.88 -9.14
C GLN A 245 -11.82 16.59 -8.93
N LEU A 246 -11.43 15.35 -8.62
CA LEU A 246 -10.03 14.97 -8.50
C LEU A 246 -9.26 15.14 -9.81
N ARG A 247 -9.86 14.81 -10.97
CA ARG A 247 -9.26 15.08 -12.28
C ARG A 247 -8.93 16.57 -12.44
N THR A 248 -9.89 17.43 -12.12
CA THR A 248 -9.73 18.90 -12.16
C THR A 248 -8.61 19.36 -11.23
N ILE A 249 -8.56 18.80 -10.01
CA ILE A 249 -7.51 19.08 -9.03
C ILE A 249 -6.12 18.68 -9.55
N VAL A 250 -5.97 17.50 -10.16
CA VAL A 250 -4.67 17.04 -10.70
C VAL A 250 -4.23 17.90 -11.90
N GLN A 251 -5.16 18.41 -12.70
CA GLN A 251 -4.84 19.36 -13.78
C GLN A 251 -4.38 20.71 -13.22
N ALA A 252 -5.09 21.24 -12.22
CA ALA A 252 -4.71 22.47 -11.53
C ALA A 252 -3.39 22.34 -10.76
N GLN A 253 -3.10 21.16 -10.21
CA GLN A 253 -1.81 20.84 -9.59
C GLN A 253 -0.65 21.03 -10.58
N ALA A 254 -0.77 20.53 -11.81
CA ALA A 254 0.28 20.67 -12.82
C ALA A 254 0.59 22.15 -13.12
N GLU A 255 -0.46 22.97 -13.23
CA GLU A 255 -0.34 24.42 -13.41
C GLU A 255 0.34 25.08 -12.19
N ALA A 256 -0.09 24.73 -10.97
CA ALA A 256 0.47 25.27 -9.72
C ALA A 256 1.96 24.94 -9.55
N ILE A 257 2.37 23.69 -9.80
CA ILE A 257 3.77 23.25 -9.73
C ILE A 257 4.61 23.98 -10.78
N SER A 258 4.07 24.21 -11.98
CA SER A 258 4.78 24.92 -13.04
C SER A 258 4.89 26.44 -12.84
N GLY A 259 4.20 27.00 -11.84
CA GLY A 259 4.07 28.44 -11.63
C GLY A 259 3.25 29.16 -12.71
N LYS A 260 2.65 28.43 -13.66
CA LYS A 260 1.87 29.01 -14.77
C LYS A 260 0.40 28.82 -14.52
N ARG A 261 -0.25 29.90 -14.11
CA ARG A 261 -1.71 29.93 -13.94
C ARG A 261 -2.40 29.77 -15.30
N GLY A 262 -3.25 28.75 -15.42
CA GLY A 262 -3.98 28.44 -16.65
C GLY A 262 -5.49 28.22 -16.41
N VAL A 263 -6.10 27.52 -17.36
CA VAL A 263 -7.55 27.26 -17.38
C VAL A 263 -7.96 26.34 -16.23
N SER A 264 -7.11 25.39 -15.85
CA SER A 264 -7.45 24.38 -14.84
C SER A 264 -7.50 24.99 -13.44
N LEU A 265 -6.56 25.89 -13.10
CA LEU A 265 -6.61 26.65 -11.85
C LEU A 265 -7.80 27.61 -11.81
N GLY A 266 -8.15 28.26 -12.92
CA GLY A 266 -9.35 29.08 -13.01
C GLY A 266 -10.63 28.27 -12.79
N ALA A 267 -10.72 27.08 -13.39
CA ALA A 267 -11.85 26.16 -13.20
C ALA A 267 -11.94 25.64 -11.76
N LEU A 268 -10.79 25.33 -11.14
CA LEU A 268 -10.73 24.93 -9.74
C LEU A 268 -11.21 26.06 -8.82
N GLU A 269 -10.75 27.29 -9.03
CA GLU A 269 -11.17 28.45 -8.22
C GLU A 269 -12.68 28.70 -8.33
N GLY A 270 -13.25 28.62 -9.53
CA GLY A 270 -14.69 28.80 -9.74
C GLY A 270 -15.58 27.69 -9.20
N SER A 271 -15.00 26.54 -8.80
CA SER A 271 -15.77 25.36 -8.34
C SER A 271 -15.45 24.88 -6.92
N VAL A 272 -14.39 25.38 -6.28
CA VAL A 272 -13.92 24.86 -4.98
C VAL A 272 -14.97 24.93 -3.87
N ASP A 273 -15.85 25.93 -3.90
CA ASP A 273 -16.90 26.09 -2.89
C ASP A 273 -18.09 25.14 -3.05
N SER A 274 -18.27 24.56 -4.24
CA SER A 274 -19.29 23.54 -4.52
C SER A 274 -18.72 22.11 -4.60
N MET A 275 -17.42 21.95 -4.29
CA MET A 275 -16.79 20.63 -4.24
C MET A 275 -17.32 19.78 -3.09
N LEU A 276 -17.18 18.46 -3.26
CA LEU A 276 -17.51 17.51 -2.20
C LEU A 276 -16.59 17.72 -0.99
N PRO A 277 -17.06 17.45 0.24
CA PRO A 277 -16.24 17.58 1.45
C PRO A 277 -14.90 16.83 1.36
N GLU A 278 -14.85 15.70 0.66
CA GLU A 278 -13.68 14.84 0.55
C GLU A 278 -12.60 15.38 -0.39
N THR A 279 -12.95 16.23 -1.35
CA THR A 279 -12.05 16.78 -2.37
C THR A 279 -11.73 18.25 -2.14
N ARG A 280 -12.62 18.98 -1.48
CA ARG A 280 -12.47 20.42 -1.20
C ARG A 280 -11.14 20.77 -0.52
N PRO A 281 -10.63 20.02 0.49
CA PRO A 281 -9.35 20.32 1.11
C PRO A 281 -8.18 20.32 0.10
N LEU A 282 -8.16 19.36 -0.82
CA LEU A 282 -7.14 19.28 -1.87
C LEU A 282 -7.26 20.45 -2.86
N GLY A 283 -8.49 20.85 -3.21
CA GLY A 283 -8.72 22.02 -4.04
C GLY A 283 -8.20 23.31 -3.40
N LEU A 284 -8.54 23.53 -2.12
CA LEU A 284 -8.07 24.68 -1.35
C LEU A 284 -6.53 24.70 -1.22
N TYR A 285 -5.92 23.54 -1.01
CA TYR A 285 -4.47 23.38 -0.95
C TYR A 285 -3.79 23.87 -2.23
N TRP A 286 -4.17 23.32 -3.39
CA TRP A 286 -3.51 23.68 -4.66
C TRP A 286 -3.76 25.12 -5.10
N LEU A 287 -4.93 25.67 -4.80
CA LEU A 287 -5.19 27.11 -4.99
C LEU A 287 -4.30 27.98 -4.08
N GLY A 288 -4.07 27.54 -2.84
CA GLY A 288 -3.14 28.19 -1.91
C GLY A 288 -1.71 28.16 -2.44
N ILE A 289 -1.21 26.98 -2.81
CA ILE A 289 0.12 26.80 -3.43
C ILE A 289 0.29 27.69 -4.67
N ALA A 290 -0.71 27.74 -5.56
CA ALA A 290 -0.65 28.59 -6.75
C ALA A 290 -0.51 30.09 -6.41
N LYS A 291 -1.12 30.56 -5.32
CA LYS A 291 -1.00 31.95 -4.83
C LYS A 291 0.39 32.23 -4.23
N LEU A 292 1.02 31.25 -3.58
CA LEU A 292 2.37 31.41 -3.03
C LEU A 292 3.42 31.64 -4.13
N SER A 293 3.21 31.07 -5.32
CA SER A 293 4.10 31.26 -6.48
C SER A 293 3.97 32.63 -7.17
N SER A 294 3.14 33.54 -6.65
CA SER A 294 2.97 34.89 -7.22
C SER A 294 4.13 35.80 -6.84
N ASP A 295 4.53 36.69 -7.74
CA ASP A 295 5.49 37.77 -7.46
C ASP A 295 4.91 38.91 -6.63
N ASP A 296 3.59 38.96 -6.42
CA ASP A 296 2.92 39.97 -5.59
C ASP A 296 2.86 39.52 -4.12
N PRO A 297 3.55 40.20 -3.19
CA PRO A 297 3.51 39.86 -1.76
C PRO A 297 2.10 39.85 -1.15
N LYS A 298 1.16 40.64 -1.70
CA LYS A 298 -0.24 40.62 -1.23
C LYS A 298 -0.93 39.31 -1.60
N ILE A 299 -0.70 38.81 -2.82
CA ILE A 299 -1.24 37.52 -3.28
C ILE A 299 -0.60 36.38 -2.49
N GLN A 300 0.72 36.44 -2.24
CA GLN A 300 1.40 35.47 -1.38
C GLN A 300 0.77 35.41 0.02
N ARG A 301 0.51 36.56 0.66
CA ARG A 301 -0.19 36.61 1.96
C ARG A 301 -1.58 35.98 1.91
N GLN A 302 -2.34 36.21 0.84
CA GLN A 302 -3.63 35.55 0.65
C GLN A 302 -3.47 34.04 0.50
N GLY A 303 -2.42 33.58 -0.19
CA GLY A 303 -2.06 32.16 -0.28
C GLY A 303 -1.76 31.56 1.08
N VAL A 304 -0.95 32.23 1.91
CA VAL A 304 -0.68 31.79 3.30
C VAL A 304 -1.97 31.70 4.10
N LEU A 305 -2.80 32.75 4.10
CA LEU A 305 -4.08 32.75 4.81
C LEU A 305 -4.98 31.61 4.36
N GLN A 306 -5.08 31.37 3.05
CA GLN A 306 -5.86 30.28 2.49
C GLN A 306 -5.35 28.91 2.93
N LEU A 307 -4.04 28.69 2.97
CA LEU A 307 -3.46 27.44 3.46
C LEU A 307 -3.70 27.23 4.96
N LEU A 308 -3.77 28.29 5.76
CA LEU A 308 -4.09 28.20 7.18
C LEU A 308 -5.55 27.78 7.46
N TYR A 309 -6.46 27.83 6.48
CA TYR A 309 -7.80 27.23 6.63
C TYR A 309 -7.74 25.71 6.80
N LEU A 310 -6.75 25.04 6.18
CA LEU A 310 -6.65 23.59 6.18
C LEU A 310 -6.39 23.00 7.57
N PRO A 311 -5.36 23.41 8.34
CA PRO A 311 -5.20 22.95 9.72
C PRO A 311 -6.36 23.38 10.61
N ALA A 312 -6.99 24.55 10.37
CA ALA A 312 -8.08 25.05 11.19
C ALA A 312 -9.40 24.25 11.04
N LEU A 313 -9.72 23.80 9.82
CA LEU A 313 -11.00 23.14 9.53
C LEU A 313 -10.88 21.64 9.26
N TYR A 314 -9.73 21.19 8.79
CA TYR A 314 -9.52 19.84 8.26
C TYR A 314 -8.35 19.10 8.91
N GLY A 315 -7.70 19.69 9.94
CA GLY A 315 -6.48 19.17 10.56
C GLY A 315 -6.60 17.73 11.08
N GLU A 316 -7.72 17.39 11.70
CA GLU A 316 -7.95 16.04 12.24
C GLU A 316 -8.14 14.99 11.14
N GLN A 317 -8.86 15.35 10.06
CA GLN A 317 -9.23 14.43 8.98
C GLN A 317 -8.10 14.27 7.96
N TYR A 318 -7.35 15.35 7.70
CA TYR A 318 -6.30 15.41 6.69
C TYR A 318 -4.98 15.93 7.29
N PRO A 319 -4.40 15.24 8.30
CA PRO A 319 -3.23 15.74 9.03
C PRO A 319 -2.02 15.98 8.13
N GLU A 320 -1.80 15.12 7.13
CA GLU A 320 -0.72 15.28 6.15
C GLU A 320 -0.88 16.55 5.29
N LEU A 321 -2.10 16.85 4.86
CA LEU A 321 -2.39 18.03 4.06
C LEU A 321 -2.31 19.31 4.92
N ALA A 322 -2.79 19.25 6.15
CA ALA A 322 -2.67 20.33 7.11
C ALA A 322 -1.21 20.66 7.42
N ALA A 323 -0.37 19.64 7.68
CA ALA A 323 1.05 19.81 7.88
C ALA A 323 1.76 20.38 6.65
N ALA A 324 1.40 19.92 5.44
CA ALA A 324 1.93 20.46 4.19
C ALA A 324 1.57 21.95 4.00
N SER A 325 0.35 22.33 4.35
CA SER A 325 -0.16 23.70 4.27
C SER A 325 0.56 24.63 5.24
N LEU A 326 0.75 24.18 6.49
CA LEU A 326 1.54 24.88 7.50
C LEU A 326 3.00 25.04 7.05
N TYR A 327 3.59 24.00 6.46
CA TYR A 327 4.97 24.03 6.01
C TYR A 327 5.16 25.00 4.83
N ALA A 328 4.27 24.98 3.85
CA ALA A 328 4.29 25.92 2.74
C ALA A 328 4.14 27.37 3.24
N GLY A 329 3.19 27.62 4.16
CA GLY A 329 3.04 28.93 4.80
C GLY A 329 4.28 29.36 5.61
N MET A 330 4.89 28.43 6.36
CA MET A 330 6.12 28.66 7.13
C MET A 330 7.27 29.12 6.24
N THR A 331 7.49 28.43 5.12
CA THR A 331 8.56 28.74 4.16
C THR A 331 8.34 30.11 3.53
N THR A 332 7.14 30.39 3.02
CA THR A 332 6.83 31.71 2.43
C THR A 332 6.96 32.84 3.44
N LEU A 333 6.49 32.66 4.69
CA LEU A 333 6.65 33.70 5.72
C LEU A 333 8.12 33.98 6.07
N ALA A 334 8.98 32.94 6.06
CA ALA A 334 10.41 33.12 6.24
C ALA A 334 11.04 33.93 5.10
N GLU A 335 10.68 33.62 3.84
CA GLU A 335 11.12 34.36 2.64
C GLU A 335 10.67 35.84 2.70
N MET A 336 9.47 36.08 3.24
CA MET A 336 8.93 37.42 3.49
C MET A 336 9.52 38.12 4.72
N LYS A 337 10.50 37.51 5.39
CA LYS A 337 11.17 38.00 6.61
C LYS A 337 10.26 38.11 7.85
N ASP A 338 9.10 37.43 7.86
CA ASP A 338 8.27 37.25 9.06
C ASP A 338 8.68 35.98 9.82
N LEU A 339 9.84 36.09 10.48
CA LEU A 339 10.45 34.97 11.20
C LEU A 339 9.59 34.51 12.40
N ASN A 340 8.87 35.42 13.04
CA ASN A 340 8.04 35.09 14.21
C ASN A 340 6.88 34.19 13.81
N SER A 341 6.14 34.56 12.75
CA SER A 341 5.04 33.74 12.25
C SER A 341 5.54 32.42 11.69
N SER A 342 6.66 32.42 10.96
CA SER A 342 7.28 31.18 10.47
C SER A 342 7.63 30.22 11.61
N LEU A 343 8.28 30.69 12.68
CA LEU A 343 8.61 29.88 13.85
C LEU A 343 7.37 29.35 14.58
N ALA A 344 6.28 30.12 14.62
CA ALA A 344 5.01 29.66 15.20
C ALA A 344 4.43 28.48 14.41
N LEU A 345 4.40 28.56 13.06
CA LEU A 345 3.92 27.46 12.22
C LEU A 345 4.82 26.22 12.34
N ARG A 346 6.15 26.39 12.44
CA ARG A 346 7.08 25.27 12.69
C ARG A 346 6.75 24.52 13.97
N ARG A 347 6.50 25.24 15.07
CA ARG A 347 6.13 24.65 16.37
C ARG A 347 4.80 23.90 16.27
N GLU A 348 3.83 24.46 15.55
CA GLU A 348 2.53 23.83 15.34
C GLU A 348 2.67 22.49 14.59
N ILE A 349 3.45 22.45 13.51
CA ILE A 349 3.72 21.20 12.76
C ILE A 349 4.33 20.14 13.68
N GLN A 350 5.35 20.49 14.46
CA GLN A 350 6.06 19.55 15.33
C GLN A 350 5.21 19.07 16.51
N LYS A 351 4.33 19.93 17.04
CA LYS A 351 3.48 19.64 18.20
C LYS A 351 2.22 18.86 17.81
N THR A 352 1.50 19.33 16.81
CA THR A 352 0.16 18.84 16.46
C THR A 352 0.21 17.73 15.43
N TYR A 353 1.21 17.73 14.54
CA TYR A 353 1.33 16.79 13.42
C TYR A 353 2.65 15.99 13.42
N PRO A 354 3.13 15.46 14.57
CA PRO A 354 4.51 14.96 14.73
C PRO A 354 4.87 13.75 13.86
N GLN A 355 3.86 13.04 13.34
CA GLN A 355 4.01 11.83 12.52
C GLN A 355 3.94 12.10 11.01
N THR A 356 3.57 13.31 10.59
CA THR A 356 3.42 13.65 9.17
C THR A 356 4.74 13.77 8.43
N TRP A 357 4.73 13.61 7.11
CA TRP A 357 5.92 13.74 6.27
C TRP A 357 6.67 15.06 6.52
N HIS A 358 5.95 16.18 6.61
CA HIS A 358 6.55 17.50 6.81
C HIS A 358 7.15 17.69 8.21
N ALA A 359 6.56 17.08 9.25
CA ALA A 359 7.16 17.08 10.58
C ALA A 359 8.46 16.26 10.62
N GLN A 360 8.49 15.12 9.90
CA GLN A 360 9.70 14.30 9.78
C GLN A 360 10.78 15.02 8.96
N GLN A 361 10.41 15.70 7.88
CA GLN A 361 11.31 16.53 7.09
C GLN A 361 11.99 17.60 7.96
N LEU A 362 11.23 18.34 8.76
CA LEU A 362 11.77 19.34 9.69
C LEU A 362 12.74 18.76 10.73
N LYS A 363 12.52 17.51 11.18
CA LYS A 363 13.44 16.81 12.10
C LYS A 363 14.73 16.42 11.38
N ARG A 364 14.64 15.91 10.14
CA ARG A 364 15.81 15.57 9.30
C ARG A 364 16.66 16.78 9.01
N ASP A 365 16.04 17.90 8.64
CA ASP A 365 16.76 19.13 8.32
C ASP A 365 17.40 19.76 9.56
N ALA A 366 16.80 19.64 10.75
CA ALA A 366 17.41 20.06 12.01
C ALA A 366 18.58 19.16 12.46
N ALA A 367 18.63 17.90 12.00
CA ALA A 367 19.69 16.96 12.34
C ALA A 367 20.91 17.06 11.42
N LYS A 368 20.80 17.76 10.29
CA LYS A 368 21.95 18.09 9.45
C LYS A 368 22.78 19.15 10.18
N PRO A 369 23.99 18.84 10.68
CA PRO A 369 24.88 19.87 11.22
C PRO A 369 25.13 20.89 10.10
N ASP A 370 25.06 22.19 10.42
CA ASP A 370 25.13 23.31 9.48
C ASP A 370 25.95 22.95 8.23
N ALA A 371 25.24 22.68 7.13
CA ALA A 371 25.89 22.42 5.86
C ALA A 371 26.69 23.69 5.51
N PRO A 372 27.96 23.55 5.11
CA PRO A 372 28.96 24.62 5.09
C PRO A 372 28.56 25.87 4.30
#